data_AF-A0AAE4MG47-F1
#
_entry.id   AF-A0AAE4MG47-F1
#
_cell.length_a   1.000
_cell.length_b   1.000
_cell.length_c   1.000
_cell.angle_alpha   90.00
_cell.angle_beta   90.00
_cell.angle_gamma   90.00
#
_symmetry.space_group_name_H-M   'P 1'
#
loop_
_entity.id
_entity.type
_entity.pdbx_description
1 polymer ?
#
loop_
_entity_poly.entity_id
_entity_poly.type
_entity_poly.pdbx_seq_one_letter_code
_entity_poly.pdbx_strand_id
1 'polypeptide(L)'
;MAGCTLTGALSVACFIPGAVAVVHAPEGCVHQTFSMLHAMMNDCDVSQIPEIIVSGIGDREVIFGGEDCLTAALDRAAALNPDLIFVVTSCVPETIGDDCGAVCSRHPSADKIIYVPTSGFLGGSAKDGENAVLTALASCVPLSQAVPGTVALIGEKNLESEADQNYAEVERLLARLGLRVTVRFCRGCDAATLMHLGTAECFILRDDRCRPAAEAIGERFKRPVIPEFPGGLSGCIDFLKNVGHACSIPEEKIASAVQDELLYQDQMLKKFSGLTKKTICLGAEPFAGTSAVAREAMERLSMQESESGFPVKLPFYLPVGAAGVEKMLYLWRRAVNNG
;
A
#
# COMPACT_ATOMS: atom_id res chain seq x y z
N MET A 1 -2.71 4.60 -9.45
CA MET A 1 -2.99 5.99 -9.09
C MET A 1 -2.42 6.87 -10.19
N ALA A 2 -3.23 7.73 -10.80
CA ALA A 2 -2.72 8.80 -11.67
C ALA A 2 -2.34 9.99 -10.78
N GLY A 3 -1.25 10.67 -11.07
CA GLY A 3 -0.75 11.79 -10.26
C GLY A 3 0.78 11.88 -10.27
N CYS A 4 1.30 13.01 -9.81
CA CYS A 4 2.74 13.23 -9.66
C CYS A 4 3.25 12.74 -8.29
N THR A 5 4.55 12.81 -8.06
CA THR A 5 5.21 12.47 -6.79
C THR A 5 4.50 13.08 -5.56
N LEU A 6 4.12 14.37 -5.61
CA LEU A 6 3.40 15.02 -4.51
C LEU A 6 2.07 14.33 -4.17
N THR A 7 1.29 13.91 -5.18
CA THR A 7 0.04 13.19 -4.97
C THR A 7 0.25 11.91 -4.18
N GLY A 8 1.23 11.10 -4.58
CA GLY A 8 1.47 9.83 -3.90
C GLY A 8 2.12 9.97 -2.54
N ALA A 9 2.92 11.03 -2.32
CA ALA A 9 3.39 11.34 -0.98
C ALA A 9 2.21 11.67 -0.05
N LEU A 10 1.27 12.50 -0.51
CA LEU A 10 0.06 12.83 0.25
C LEU A 10 -0.89 11.64 0.41
N SER A 11 -0.93 10.68 -0.53
CA SER A 11 -1.75 9.46 -0.37
C SER A 11 -1.30 8.56 0.80
N VAL A 12 -0.09 8.78 1.33
CA VAL A 12 0.43 8.14 2.54
C VAL A 12 0.36 9.09 3.72
N ALA A 13 0.98 10.28 3.61
CA ALA A 13 1.13 11.23 4.70
C ALA A 13 -0.21 11.65 5.33
N CYS A 14 -1.24 11.87 4.50
CA CYS A 14 -2.56 12.29 4.93
C CYS A 14 -3.34 11.25 5.75
N PHE A 15 -2.90 9.98 5.71
CA PHE A 15 -3.61 8.85 6.33
C PHE A 15 -2.89 8.31 7.56
N ILE A 16 -1.84 8.98 8.03
CA ILE A 16 -1.23 8.72 9.33
C ILE A 16 -2.06 9.45 10.40
N PRO A 17 -2.74 8.72 11.31
CA PRO A 17 -3.50 9.36 12.38
C PRO A 17 -2.61 10.28 13.24
N GLY A 18 -3.13 11.47 13.59
CA GLY A 18 -2.41 12.45 14.41
C GLY A 18 -1.34 13.24 13.67
N ALA A 19 -1.15 13.03 12.36
CA ALA A 19 -0.20 13.78 11.55
C ALA A 19 -0.83 14.98 10.84
N VAL A 20 -0.01 16.00 10.57
CA VAL A 20 -0.35 17.15 9.73
C VAL A 20 0.57 17.16 8.51
N ALA A 21 0.01 17.37 7.32
CA ALA A 21 0.79 17.52 6.09
C ALA A 21 0.96 19.00 5.72
N VAL A 22 2.17 19.51 5.82
CA VAL A 22 2.57 20.82 5.29
C VAL A 22 3.01 20.65 3.84
N VAL A 23 2.33 21.35 2.93
CA VAL A 23 2.64 21.34 1.51
C VAL A 23 3.27 22.67 1.12
N HIS A 24 4.56 22.64 0.83
CA HIS A 24 5.29 23.81 0.36
C HIS A 24 5.02 24.02 -1.15
N ALA A 25 4.05 24.89 -1.44
CA ALA A 25 3.51 25.03 -2.79
C ALA A 25 2.67 26.30 -2.96
N PRO A 26 2.41 26.70 -4.22
CA PRO A 26 1.27 27.55 -4.55
C PRO A 26 -0.06 26.85 -4.26
N GLU A 27 -1.08 27.61 -3.87
CA GLU A 27 -2.39 27.07 -3.45
C GLU A 27 -3.07 26.21 -4.53
N GLY A 28 -3.01 26.62 -5.80
CA GLY A 28 -3.67 25.92 -6.89
C GLY A 28 -3.21 24.48 -7.08
N CYS A 29 -1.92 24.19 -6.87
CA CYS A 29 -1.38 22.83 -6.96
C CYS A 29 -1.96 21.92 -5.87
N VAL A 30 -2.08 22.46 -4.65
CA VAL A 30 -2.62 21.69 -3.53
C VAL A 30 -4.13 21.50 -3.68
N HIS A 31 -4.85 22.52 -4.13
CA HIS A 31 -6.29 22.41 -4.40
C HIS A 31 -6.61 21.28 -5.39
N GLN A 32 -5.84 21.18 -6.48
CA GLN A 32 -6.01 20.10 -7.45
C GLN A 32 -5.71 18.72 -6.86
N THR A 33 -4.58 18.58 -6.15
CA THR A 33 -4.18 17.32 -5.53
C THR A 33 -5.16 16.87 -4.45
N PHE A 34 -5.62 17.79 -3.61
CA PHE A 34 -6.62 17.52 -2.59
C PHE A 34 -7.96 17.11 -3.21
N SER A 35 -8.41 17.79 -4.27
CA SER A 35 -9.65 17.42 -4.97
C SER A 35 -9.61 15.99 -5.52
N MET A 36 -8.45 15.58 -6.06
CA MET A 36 -8.26 14.21 -6.55
C MET A 36 -8.21 13.19 -5.41
N LEU A 37 -7.46 13.47 -4.33
CA LEU A 37 -7.43 12.59 -3.15
C LEU A 37 -8.83 12.45 -2.53
N HIS A 38 -9.57 13.55 -2.41
CA HIS A 38 -10.92 13.56 -1.88
C HIS A 38 -11.89 12.71 -2.73
N ALA A 39 -11.79 12.78 -4.06
CA ALA A 39 -12.57 11.90 -4.94
C ALA A 39 -12.25 10.42 -4.69
N MET A 40 -10.96 10.07 -4.58
CA MET A 40 -10.53 8.69 -4.28
C MET A 40 -10.98 8.22 -2.89
N MET A 41 -10.97 9.11 -1.90
CA MET A 41 -11.46 8.83 -0.56
C MET A 41 -12.95 8.52 -0.58
N ASN A 42 -13.75 9.31 -1.30
CA ASN A 42 -15.17 9.04 -1.48
C ASN A 42 -15.42 7.69 -2.18
N ASP A 43 -14.64 7.35 -3.21
CA ASP A 43 -14.75 6.05 -3.89
C ASP A 43 -14.40 4.86 -2.97
N CYS A 44 -13.61 5.10 -1.91
CA CYS A 44 -13.19 4.10 -0.93
C CYS A 44 -13.98 4.19 0.39
N ASP A 45 -15.06 4.97 0.45
CA ASP A 45 -15.86 5.22 1.66
C ASP A 45 -15.03 5.76 2.86
N VAL A 46 -13.95 6.48 2.59
CA VAL A 46 -13.10 7.09 3.61
C VAL A 46 -13.63 8.48 3.95
N SER A 47 -14.15 8.64 5.17
CA SER A 47 -14.77 9.89 5.66
C SER A 47 -13.83 10.84 6.41
N GLN A 48 -12.58 10.42 6.65
CA GLN A 48 -11.57 11.28 7.28
C GLN A 48 -11.29 12.49 6.38
N ILE A 49 -11.12 13.68 6.94
CA ILE A 49 -10.58 14.83 6.21
C ILE A 49 -9.13 14.99 6.66
N PRO A 50 -8.15 14.91 5.76
CA PRO A 50 -6.75 15.05 6.15
C PRO A 50 -6.42 16.51 6.48
N GLU A 51 -5.61 16.70 7.51
CA GLU A 51 -5.11 18.00 7.92
C GLU A 51 -3.96 18.43 7.01
N ILE A 52 -4.25 19.33 6.06
CA ILE A 52 -3.29 19.85 5.10
C ILE A 52 -3.13 21.36 5.29
N ILE A 53 -1.89 21.80 5.48
CA ILE A 53 -1.53 23.22 5.56
C ILE A 53 -0.66 23.58 4.37
N VAL A 54 -1.08 24.57 3.59
CA VAL A 54 -0.30 25.07 2.45
C VAL A 54 0.57 26.24 2.89
N SER A 55 1.81 26.30 2.38
CA SER A 55 2.69 27.45 2.63
C SER A 55 2.23 28.72 1.90
N GLY A 56 1.62 28.56 0.73
CA GLY A 56 1.05 29.66 -0.07
C GLY A 56 2.11 30.45 -0.83
N ILE A 57 2.91 29.77 -1.67
CA ILE A 57 3.91 30.45 -2.51
C ILE A 57 3.21 31.30 -3.57
N GLY A 58 3.44 32.61 -3.56
CA GLY A 58 2.96 33.55 -4.56
C GLY A 58 4.08 34.10 -5.46
N ASP A 59 3.76 35.07 -6.32
CA ASP A 59 4.70 35.65 -7.29
C ASP A 59 5.95 36.25 -6.63
N ARG A 60 5.78 36.84 -5.44
CA ARG A 60 6.89 37.42 -4.67
C ARG A 60 7.85 36.33 -4.22
N GLU A 61 7.34 35.26 -3.64
CA GLU A 61 8.15 34.14 -3.13
C GLU A 61 8.83 33.39 -4.26
N VAL A 62 8.22 33.31 -5.44
CA VAL A 62 8.89 32.77 -6.65
C VAL A 62 10.15 33.57 -7.02
N ILE A 63 10.17 34.88 -6.76
CA ILE A 63 11.31 35.76 -7.08
C ILE A 63 12.35 35.77 -5.96
N PHE A 64 11.91 35.76 -4.70
CA PHE A 64 12.76 36.04 -3.53
C PHE A 64 12.99 34.84 -2.60
N GLY A 65 12.38 33.69 -2.88
CA GLY A 65 12.40 32.50 -2.03
C GLY A 65 11.14 32.34 -1.18
N GLY A 66 10.74 31.09 -0.92
CA GLY A 66 9.53 30.71 -0.19
C GLY A 66 9.78 30.23 1.24
N GLU A 67 11.02 30.21 1.72
CA GLU A 67 11.41 29.66 3.03
C GLU A 67 10.67 30.28 4.23
N ASP A 68 10.41 31.59 4.20
CA ASP A 68 9.63 32.28 5.24
C ASP A 68 8.17 31.78 5.28
N CYS A 69 7.58 31.52 4.11
CA CYS A 69 6.24 30.95 4.00
C CYS A 69 6.20 29.51 4.52
N LEU A 70 7.26 28.73 4.31
CA LEU A 70 7.40 27.40 4.88
C LEU A 70 7.48 27.46 6.42
N THR A 71 8.31 28.36 6.95
CA THR A 71 8.44 28.58 8.41
C THR A 71 7.09 28.92 9.03
N ALA A 72 6.35 29.88 8.45
CA ALA A 72 5.03 30.25 8.93
C ALA A 72 4.00 29.12 8.84
N ALA A 73 4.12 28.22 7.85
CA ALA A 73 3.26 27.04 7.74
C ALA A 73 3.60 25.98 8.79
N LEU A 74 4.88 25.79 9.10
CA LEU A 74 5.35 24.92 10.18
C LEU A 74 4.88 25.42 11.55
N ASP A 75 4.92 26.73 11.79
CA ASP A 75 4.39 27.32 13.03
C ASP A 75 2.89 27.00 13.21
N ARG A 76 2.10 27.14 12.12
CA ARG A 76 0.67 26.78 12.13
C ARG A 76 0.47 25.28 12.38
N ALA A 77 1.27 24.42 11.75
CA ALA A 77 1.20 22.97 11.95
C ALA A 77 1.55 22.58 13.39
N ALA A 78 2.63 23.15 13.94
CA ALA A 78 3.07 22.89 15.30
C ALA A 78 2.06 23.37 16.35
N ALA A 79 1.33 24.46 16.08
CA ALA A 79 0.26 24.95 16.95
C ALA A 79 -0.92 23.98 17.10
N LEU A 80 -1.09 23.04 16.16
CA LEU A 80 -2.07 21.94 16.25
C LEU A 80 -1.60 20.81 17.19
N ASN A 81 -0.35 20.87 17.67
CA ASN A 81 0.31 19.85 18.48
C ASN A 81 0.20 18.42 17.90
N PRO A 82 0.60 18.18 16.63
CA PRO A 82 0.53 16.87 16.04
C PRO A 82 1.59 15.92 16.59
N ASP A 83 1.40 14.63 16.34
CA ASP A 83 2.40 13.60 16.61
C ASP A 83 3.53 13.65 15.57
N LEU A 84 3.18 13.92 14.31
CA LEU A 84 4.10 14.02 13.18
C LEU A 84 3.72 15.19 12.26
N ILE A 85 4.72 15.87 11.70
CA ILE A 85 4.54 16.89 10.67
C ILE A 85 5.25 16.41 9.41
N PHE A 86 4.49 16.09 8.36
CA PHE A 86 5.07 15.84 7.04
C PHE A 86 5.30 17.16 6.33
N VAL A 87 6.47 17.33 5.73
CA VAL A 87 6.74 18.47 4.85
C VAL A 87 7.02 17.93 3.46
N VAL A 88 6.14 18.26 2.52
CA VAL A 88 6.25 17.84 1.11
C VAL A 88 6.30 19.05 0.19
N THR A 89 7.06 18.96 -0.90
CA THR A 89 7.31 20.08 -1.82
C THR A 89 6.64 19.87 -3.17
N SER A 90 6.10 20.95 -3.74
CA SER A 90 5.70 20.97 -5.15
C SER A 90 6.90 21.29 -6.05
N CYS A 91 6.66 21.42 -7.37
CA CYS A 91 7.72 21.75 -8.33
C CYS A 91 8.36 23.13 -8.10
N VAL A 92 7.59 24.11 -7.64
CA VAL A 92 8.04 25.52 -7.53
C VAL A 92 9.18 25.72 -6.54
N PRO A 93 9.06 25.37 -5.24
CA PRO A 93 10.14 25.63 -4.27
C PRO A 93 11.45 24.93 -4.63
N GLU A 94 11.35 23.71 -5.18
CA GLU A 94 12.49 22.92 -5.63
C GLU A 94 13.16 23.53 -6.88
N THR A 95 12.40 24.27 -7.70
CA THR A 95 12.95 24.97 -8.89
C THR A 95 13.65 26.27 -8.52
N ILE A 96 13.09 27.03 -7.57
CA ILE A 96 13.68 28.30 -7.12
C ILE A 96 14.84 28.09 -6.14
N GLY A 97 14.99 26.87 -5.61
CA GLY A 97 16.13 26.46 -4.80
C GLY A 97 15.96 26.72 -3.31
N ASP A 98 14.73 26.71 -2.81
CA ASP A 98 14.45 26.84 -1.36
C ASP A 98 15.08 25.66 -0.60
N ASP A 99 15.87 25.93 0.45
CA ASP A 99 16.47 24.90 1.30
C ASP A 99 15.47 24.46 2.39
N CYS A 100 14.44 23.75 1.95
CA CYS A 100 13.37 23.24 2.81
C CYS A 100 13.91 22.34 3.93
N GLY A 101 14.97 21.57 3.65
CA GLY A 101 15.63 20.72 4.64
C GLY A 101 16.28 21.53 5.76
N ALA A 102 16.97 22.63 5.44
CA ALA A 102 17.52 23.54 6.43
C ALA A 102 16.43 24.23 7.26
N VAL A 103 15.33 24.66 6.64
CA VAL A 103 14.19 25.24 7.37
C VAL A 103 13.61 24.22 8.35
N CYS A 104 13.32 23.00 7.89
CA CYS A 104 12.76 21.93 8.72
C CYS A 104 13.68 21.56 9.89
N SER A 105 14.98 21.43 9.65
CA SER A 105 15.96 21.03 10.68
C SER A 105 16.23 22.09 11.75
N ARG A 106 16.02 23.38 11.43
CA ARG A 106 16.20 24.49 12.38
C ARG A 106 14.93 24.83 13.16
N HIS A 107 13.78 24.32 12.73
CA HIS A 107 12.51 24.58 13.39
C HIS A 107 12.46 23.96 14.80
N PRO A 108 11.83 24.61 15.81
CA PRO A 108 11.78 24.08 17.18
C PRO A 108 11.16 22.67 17.30
N SER A 109 10.28 22.29 16.37
CA SER A 109 9.63 20.96 16.30
C SER A 109 10.34 19.98 15.35
N ALA A 110 11.63 20.17 15.06
CA ALA A 110 12.39 19.35 14.09
C ALA A 110 12.34 17.84 14.37
N ASP A 111 12.20 17.45 15.63
CA ASP A 111 12.08 16.05 16.07
C ASP A 111 10.79 15.36 15.58
N LYS A 112 9.76 16.15 15.27
CA LYS A 112 8.47 15.67 14.72
C LYS A 112 8.36 15.84 13.21
N ILE A 113 9.31 16.52 12.57
CA ILE A 113 9.23 16.87 11.15
C ILE A 113 9.85 15.77 10.28
N ILE A 114 9.07 15.27 9.32
CA ILE A 114 9.52 14.37 8.27
C ILE A 114 9.47 15.13 6.95
N TYR A 115 10.62 15.62 6.50
CA TYR A 115 10.76 16.28 5.21
C TYR A 115 10.93 15.24 4.09
N VAL A 116 10.08 15.32 3.07
CA VAL A 116 10.10 14.45 1.89
C VAL A 116 10.04 15.33 0.64
N PRO A 117 11.14 15.51 -0.11
CA PRO A 117 11.13 16.26 -1.35
C PRO A 117 10.31 15.53 -2.41
N THR A 118 9.32 16.20 -3.00
CA THR A 118 8.31 15.55 -3.88
C THR A 118 8.06 16.29 -5.19
N SER A 119 9.05 17.04 -5.68
CA SER A 119 8.92 17.68 -7.00
C SER A 119 8.66 16.66 -8.10
N GLY A 120 7.60 16.90 -8.89
CA GLY A 120 7.20 16.04 -10.00
C GLY A 120 7.90 16.36 -11.33
N PHE A 121 8.57 17.51 -11.47
CA PHE A 121 9.16 17.91 -12.77
C PHE A 121 10.34 17.04 -13.19
N LEU A 122 10.95 16.30 -12.24
CA LEU A 122 12.03 15.36 -12.48
C LEU A 122 11.54 13.99 -13.02
N GLY A 123 10.26 13.88 -13.41
CA GLY A 123 9.71 12.66 -14.03
C GLY A 123 9.18 11.63 -13.04
N GLY A 124 8.99 12.00 -11.77
CA GLY A 124 8.47 11.11 -10.74
C GLY A 124 6.95 10.89 -10.83
N SER A 125 6.54 9.65 -10.60
CA SER A 125 5.16 9.20 -10.52
C SER A 125 4.61 9.30 -9.10
N ALA A 126 3.29 9.20 -8.94
CA ALA A 126 2.68 9.02 -7.62
C ALA A 126 3.35 7.88 -6.82
N LYS A 127 3.75 6.79 -7.47
CA LYS A 127 4.35 5.68 -6.75
C LYS A 127 5.72 6.00 -6.16
N ASP A 128 6.47 6.89 -6.79
CA ASP A 128 7.76 7.37 -6.27
C ASP A 128 7.55 8.19 -4.99
N GLY A 129 6.49 9.01 -4.96
CA GLY A 129 6.09 9.75 -3.76
C GLY A 129 5.67 8.85 -2.59
N GLU A 130 4.88 7.81 -2.88
CA GLU A 130 4.50 6.81 -1.86
C GLU A 130 5.76 6.13 -1.28
N ASN A 131 6.67 5.66 -2.14
CA ASN A 131 7.91 5.02 -1.71
C ASN A 131 8.81 5.97 -0.93
N ALA A 132 8.89 7.25 -1.31
CA ALA A 132 9.68 8.26 -0.60
C ALA A 132 9.17 8.47 0.84
N VAL A 133 7.84 8.60 1.02
CA VAL A 133 7.25 8.74 2.36
C VAL A 133 7.42 7.47 3.19
N LEU A 134 7.21 6.29 2.61
CA LEU A 134 7.43 5.01 3.31
C LEU A 134 8.88 4.86 3.78
N THR A 135 9.84 5.21 2.93
CA THR A 135 11.27 5.16 3.26
C THR A 135 11.62 6.17 4.35
N ALA A 136 11.13 7.40 4.24
CA ALA A 136 11.36 8.45 5.23
C ALA A 136 10.79 8.07 6.60
N LEU A 137 9.56 7.56 6.65
CA LEU A 137 8.93 7.09 7.88
C LEU A 137 9.72 5.95 8.54
N ALA A 138 10.08 4.93 7.76
CA ALA A 138 10.90 3.83 8.27
C ALA A 138 12.28 4.30 8.74
N SER A 139 12.79 5.40 8.19
CA SER A 139 14.06 5.99 8.60
C SER A 139 14.01 6.63 10.00
N CYS A 140 12.83 6.98 10.48
CA CYS A 140 12.60 7.50 11.83
C CYS A 140 12.41 6.38 12.87
N VAL A 141 12.11 5.15 12.43
CA VAL A 141 11.88 4.01 13.34
C VAL A 141 13.23 3.50 13.90
N PRO A 142 13.36 3.32 15.21
CA PRO A 142 14.60 2.86 15.83
C PRO A 142 14.93 1.43 15.41
N LEU A 143 16.22 1.16 15.24
CA LEU A 143 16.70 -0.22 15.11
C LEU A 143 16.35 -1.00 16.37
N SER A 144 15.56 -2.05 16.19
CA SER A 144 15.07 -2.91 17.27
C SER A 144 15.49 -4.35 17.02
N GLN A 145 15.49 -5.18 18.06
CA GLN A 145 15.63 -6.63 17.89
C GLN A 145 14.33 -7.21 17.30
N ALA A 146 14.46 -8.16 16.38
CA ALA A 146 13.31 -8.87 15.84
C ALA A 146 12.64 -9.71 16.94
N VAL A 147 11.31 -9.65 17.00
CA VAL A 147 10.50 -10.50 17.87
C VAL A 147 10.08 -11.74 17.05
N PRO A 148 10.45 -12.95 17.48
CA PRO A 148 10.09 -14.16 16.75
C PRO A 148 8.59 -14.29 16.51
N GLY A 149 8.21 -14.74 15.32
CA GLY A 149 6.82 -14.96 14.93
C GLY A 149 6.06 -13.68 14.57
N THR A 150 6.76 -12.58 14.26
CA THR A 150 6.13 -11.30 13.90
C THR A 150 6.52 -10.83 12.52
N VAL A 151 5.55 -10.30 11.78
CA VAL A 151 5.76 -9.73 10.45
C VAL A 151 5.13 -8.35 10.35
N ALA A 152 5.61 -7.54 9.41
CA ALA A 152 4.98 -6.27 9.07
C ALA A 152 4.64 -6.23 7.58
N LEU A 153 3.48 -5.67 7.26
CA LEU A 153 3.03 -5.49 5.88
C LEU A 153 3.48 -4.10 5.41
N ILE A 154 4.01 -4.00 4.20
CA ILE A 154 4.60 -2.77 3.65
C ILE A 154 3.82 -2.33 2.42
N GLY A 155 3.44 -1.05 2.40
CA GLY A 155 2.77 -0.43 1.26
C GLY A 155 1.30 -0.85 1.12
N GLU A 156 0.63 -1.22 2.22
CA GLU A 156 -0.84 -1.33 2.19
C GLU A 156 -1.43 0.04 1.83
N LYS A 157 -2.34 0.04 0.84
CA LYS A 157 -2.89 1.26 0.28
C LYS A 157 -4.08 1.72 1.08
N ASN A 158 -4.06 2.98 1.49
CA ASN A 158 -5.18 3.62 2.20
C ASN A 158 -6.40 3.84 1.30
N LEU A 159 -6.16 3.95 -0.01
CA LEU A 159 -7.15 4.23 -1.05
C LEU A 159 -7.25 3.05 -2.03
N GLU A 160 -7.46 1.85 -1.49
CA GLU A 160 -7.71 0.63 -2.25
C GLU A 160 -8.99 -0.03 -1.71
N SER A 161 -9.94 -0.27 -2.61
CA SER A 161 -11.08 -1.11 -2.33
C SER A 161 -10.60 -2.50 -1.89
N GLU A 162 -11.25 -3.08 -0.89
CA GLU A 162 -10.97 -4.45 -0.41
C GLU A 162 -9.68 -4.64 0.38
N ALA A 163 -8.98 -3.57 0.74
CA ALA A 163 -7.70 -3.69 1.44
C ALA A 163 -7.84 -4.45 2.78
N ASP A 164 -8.98 -4.38 3.48
CA ASP A 164 -9.20 -5.16 4.72
C ASP A 164 -9.49 -6.64 4.46
N GLN A 165 -10.16 -6.97 3.36
CA GLN A 165 -10.37 -8.34 2.93
C GLN A 165 -9.04 -8.97 2.48
N ASN A 166 -8.21 -8.21 1.76
CA ASN A 166 -6.87 -8.62 1.37
C ASN A 166 -6.00 -8.86 2.61
N TYR A 167 -6.04 -7.95 3.59
CA TYR A 167 -5.37 -8.14 4.89
C TYR A 167 -5.85 -9.40 5.61
N ALA A 168 -7.17 -9.60 5.73
CA ALA A 168 -7.73 -10.75 6.43
C ALA A 168 -7.30 -12.09 5.80
N GLU A 169 -7.16 -12.15 4.48
CA GLU A 169 -6.65 -13.35 3.81
C GLU A 169 -5.17 -13.59 4.08
N VAL A 170 -4.34 -12.53 4.04
CA VAL A 170 -2.93 -12.63 4.39
C VAL A 170 -2.76 -13.03 5.85
N GLU A 171 -3.50 -12.42 6.77
CA GLU A 171 -3.51 -12.76 8.19
C GLU A 171 -3.92 -14.22 8.43
N ARG A 172 -4.93 -14.73 7.71
CA ARG A 172 -5.35 -16.14 7.78
C ARG A 172 -4.22 -17.10 7.38
N LEU A 173 -3.49 -16.80 6.31
CA LEU A 173 -2.35 -17.60 5.86
C LEU A 173 -1.21 -17.55 6.87
N LEU A 174 -0.87 -16.35 7.36
CA LEU A 174 0.17 -16.16 8.38
C LEU A 174 -0.15 -16.90 9.68
N ALA A 175 -1.41 -16.92 10.10
CA ALA A 175 -1.85 -17.64 11.28
C ALA A 175 -1.59 -19.15 11.19
N ARG A 176 -1.62 -19.75 9.99
CA ARG A 176 -1.24 -21.18 9.79
C ARG A 176 0.22 -21.44 10.10
N LEU A 177 1.08 -20.45 9.86
CA LEU A 177 2.50 -20.50 10.23
C LEU A 177 2.73 -20.09 11.69
N GLY A 178 1.69 -19.67 12.42
CA GLY A 178 1.78 -19.12 13.77
C GLY A 178 2.44 -17.74 13.80
N LEU A 179 2.37 -16.99 12.71
CA LEU A 179 2.89 -15.63 12.57
C LEU A 179 1.77 -14.63 12.85
N ARG A 180 2.12 -13.46 13.39
CA ARG A 180 1.19 -12.34 13.60
C ARG A 180 1.68 -11.06 12.94
N VAL A 181 0.77 -10.27 12.41
CA VAL A 181 1.09 -8.95 11.88
C VAL A 181 1.24 -7.96 13.04
N THR A 182 2.35 -7.24 13.11
CA THR A 182 2.57 -6.17 14.11
C THR A 182 2.22 -4.80 13.58
N VAL A 183 2.51 -4.55 12.30
CA VAL A 183 2.31 -3.26 11.65
C VAL A 183 1.74 -3.49 10.25
N ARG A 184 0.66 -2.77 9.93
CA ARG A 184 0.14 -2.58 8.57
C ARG A 184 0.64 -1.24 8.05
N PHE A 185 1.82 -1.19 7.43
CA PHE A 185 2.47 0.05 7.05
C PHE A 185 1.98 0.52 5.67
N CYS A 186 1.29 1.66 5.50
CA CYS A 186 0.90 2.70 6.46
C CYS A 186 -0.62 2.74 6.75
N ARG A 187 -1.32 1.60 6.73
CA ARG A 187 -2.77 1.56 6.92
C ARG A 187 -3.17 1.40 8.38
N GLY A 188 -3.91 2.37 8.91
CA GLY A 188 -4.32 2.37 10.33
C GLY A 188 -3.11 2.41 11.27
N CYS A 189 -2.04 3.07 10.84
CA CYS A 189 -0.75 3.07 11.51
C CYS A 189 -0.44 4.48 12.02
N ASP A 190 -0.64 4.71 13.31
CA ASP A 190 -0.26 5.95 13.98
C ASP A 190 1.25 5.97 14.33
N ALA A 191 1.73 7.12 14.82
CA ALA A 191 3.12 7.29 15.19
C ALA A 191 3.59 6.25 16.21
N ALA A 192 2.74 5.86 17.18
CA ALA A 192 3.08 4.85 18.18
C ALA A 192 3.22 3.45 17.56
N THR A 193 2.30 3.06 16.69
CA THR A 193 2.30 1.77 15.98
C THR A 193 3.51 1.67 15.05
N LEU A 194 3.87 2.77 14.37
CA LEU A 194 5.04 2.83 13.50
C LEU A 194 6.35 2.46 14.22
N MET A 195 6.48 2.80 15.51
CA MET A 195 7.66 2.46 16.30
C MET A 195 7.86 0.94 16.46
N HIS A 196 6.80 0.14 16.25
CA HIS A 196 6.88 -1.31 16.27
C HIS A 196 7.33 -1.93 14.94
N LEU A 197 7.46 -1.15 13.86
CA LEU A 197 7.89 -1.65 12.54
C LEU A 197 9.24 -2.38 12.63
N GLY A 198 10.17 -1.83 13.40
CA GLY A 198 11.51 -2.41 13.59
C GLY A 198 11.52 -3.73 14.37
N THR A 199 10.40 -4.15 14.97
CA THR A 199 10.31 -5.42 15.71
C THR A 199 9.95 -6.62 14.84
N ALA A 200 9.49 -6.40 13.59
CA ALA A 200 9.16 -7.46 12.67
C ALA A 200 10.40 -8.29 12.29
N GLU A 201 10.23 -9.61 12.20
CA GLU A 201 11.26 -10.55 11.72
C GLU A 201 11.29 -10.62 10.19
N CYS A 202 10.18 -10.30 9.53
CA CYS A 202 10.03 -10.31 8.09
C CYS A 202 9.09 -9.18 7.63
N PHE A 203 9.37 -8.62 6.45
CA PHE A 203 8.54 -7.62 5.79
C PHE A 203 7.84 -8.22 4.58
N ILE A 204 6.54 -7.93 4.40
CA ILE A 204 5.72 -8.47 3.32
C ILE A 204 5.09 -7.32 2.55
N LEU A 205 5.33 -7.23 1.25
CA LEU A 205 4.85 -6.12 0.45
C LEU A 205 3.41 -6.36 0.01
N ARG A 206 2.63 -5.29 -0.09
CA ARG A 206 1.32 -5.36 -0.72
C ARG A 206 1.43 -5.75 -2.20
N ASP A 207 2.34 -5.12 -2.92
CA ASP A 207 2.69 -5.39 -4.31
C ASP A 207 4.10 -4.87 -4.65
N ASP A 208 4.66 -5.41 -5.73
CA ASP A 208 6.04 -5.17 -6.17
C ASP A 208 6.39 -3.70 -6.40
N ARG A 209 5.41 -2.84 -6.64
CA ARG A 209 5.68 -1.41 -6.87
C ARG A 209 6.21 -0.71 -5.61
N CYS A 210 6.07 -1.33 -4.44
CA CYS A 210 6.65 -0.86 -3.17
C CYS A 210 8.09 -1.34 -2.94
N ARG A 211 8.67 -2.09 -3.90
CA ARG A 211 10.01 -2.67 -3.82
C ARG A 211 11.09 -1.67 -3.39
N PRO A 212 11.18 -0.45 -3.94
CA PRO A 212 12.24 0.49 -3.54
C PRO A 212 12.21 0.80 -2.04
N ALA A 213 11.04 1.11 -1.48
CA ALA A 213 10.92 1.38 -0.05
C ALA A 213 11.20 0.13 0.78
N ALA A 214 10.66 -1.01 0.35
CA ALA A 214 10.83 -2.26 1.05
C ALA A 214 12.27 -2.77 1.10
N GLU A 215 13.03 -2.65 0.02
CA GLU A 215 14.43 -3.03 -0.02
C GLU A 215 15.25 -2.13 0.91
N ALA A 216 15.01 -0.81 0.90
CA ALA A 216 15.64 0.12 1.85
C ALA A 216 15.31 -0.24 3.32
N ILE A 217 14.06 -0.63 3.61
CA ILE A 217 13.63 -1.10 4.93
C ILE A 217 14.31 -2.42 5.29
N GLY A 218 14.28 -3.39 4.39
CA GLY A 218 14.89 -4.71 4.54
C GLY A 218 16.39 -4.62 4.79
N GLU A 219 17.11 -3.75 4.08
CA GLU A 219 18.54 -3.50 4.27
C GLU A 219 18.83 -2.81 5.62
N ARG A 220 18.09 -1.74 5.94
CA ARG A 220 18.25 -1.00 7.19
C ARG A 220 18.11 -1.91 8.41
N PHE A 221 17.06 -2.73 8.41
CA PHE A 221 16.80 -3.65 9.49
C PHE A 221 17.55 -4.99 9.30
N LYS A 222 18.09 -5.32 8.14
CA LYS A 222 18.70 -6.65 7.84
C LYS A 222 17.71 -7.81 8.03
N ARG A 223 16.52 -7.68 7.44
CA ARG A 223 15.46 -8.70 7.47
C ARG A 223 15.04 -9.11 6.05
N PRO A 224 14.54 -10.34 5.86
CA PRO A 224 13.99 -10.77 4.59
C PRO A 224 12.74 -9.98 4.21
N VAL A 225 12.56 -9.84 2.90
CA VAL A 225 11.46 -9.12 2.26
C VAL A 225 10.73 -10.07 1.31
N ILE A 226 9.41 -10.22 1.50
CA ILE A 226 8.53 -11.02 0.65
C ILE A 226 7.88 -10.07 -0.38
N PRO A 227 8.05 -10.32 -1.68
CA PRO A 227 7.88 -9.30 -2.72
C PRO A 227 6.44 -8.82 -2.94
N GLU A 228 5.44 -9.61 -2.56
CA GLU A 228 4.03 -9.27 -2.74
C GLU A 228 3.10 -10.17 -1.90
N PHE A 229 1.82 -9.79 -1.83
CA PHE A 229 0.75 -10.63 -1.33
C PHE A 229 0.50 -11.82 -2.27
N PRO A 230 -0.04 -12.94 -1.74
CA PRO A 230 -0.29 -14.15 -2.54
C PRO A 230 -1.33 -13.87 -3.63
N GLY A 231 -0.95 -13.99 -4.89
CA GLY A 231 -1.86 -13.93 -6.03
C GLY A 231 -2.46 -15.30 -6.35
N GLY A 232 -3.78 -15.43 -6.28
CA GLY A 232 -4.46 -16.68 -6.66
C GLY A 232 -4.21 -17.86 -5.71
N LEU A 233 -4.42 -19.08 -6.21
CA LEU A 233 -4.42 -20.30 -5.40
C LEU A 233 -2.99 -20.83 -5.18
N SER A 234 -2.20 -20.96 -6.24
CA SER A 234 -0.78 -21.33 -6.18
C SER A 234 0.05 -20.30 -5.43
N GLY A 235 -0.27 -19.00 -5.61
CA GLY A 235 0.39 -17.93 -4.87
C GLY A 235 0.23 -18.07 -3.35
N CYS A 236 -0.88 -18.64 -2.84
CA CYS A 236 -0.99 -18.96 -1.41
C CYS A 236 0.07 -19.96 -0.96
N ILE A 237 0.33 -20.98 -1.78
CA ILE A 237 1.26 -22.06 -1.46
C ILE A 237 2.69 -21.56 -1.47
N ASP A 238 3.04 -20.78 -2.50
CA ASP A 238 4.37 -20.17 -2.61
C ASP A 238 4.59 -19.15 -1.49
N PHE A 239 3.57 -18.36 -1.15
CA PHE A 239 3.61 -17.42 -0.03
C PHE A 239 3.87 -18.12 1.30
N LEU A 240 3.14 -19.20 1.61
CA LEU A 240 3.35 -19.97 2.86
C LEU A 240 4.77 -20.52 2.97
N LYS A 241 5.33 -21.03 1.87
CA LYS A 241 6.71 -21.53 1.83
C LYS A 241 7.71 -20.40 2.01
N ASN A 242 7.61 -19.35 1.20
CA ASN A 242 8.55 -18.22 1.19
C ASN A 242 8.58 -17.50 2.55
N VAL A 243 7.41 -17.21 3.12
CA VAL A 243 7.30 -16.57 4.43
C VAL A 243 7.80 -17.53 5.53
N GLY A 244 7.41 -18.81 5.47
CA GLY A 244 7.85 -19.82 6.42
C GLY A 244 9.38 -19.94 6.47
N HIS A 245 10.04 -20.01 5.32
CA HIS A 245 11.50 -20.04 5.22
C HIS A 245 12.15 -18.73 5.69
N ALA A 246 11.60 -17.58 5.31
CA ALA A 246 12.08 -16.27 5.75
C ALA A 246 12.03 -16.12 7.28
N CYS A 247 11.01 -16.69 7.92
CA CYS A 247 10.79 -16.66 9.37
C CYS A 247 11.40 -17.85 10.11
N SER A 248 12.22 -18.68 9.44
CA SER A 248 12.85 -19.89 10.01
C SER A 248 11.86 -20.87 10.68
N ILE A 249 10.65 -20.97 10.10
CA ILE A 249 9.62 -21.90 10.57
C ILE A 249 10.03 -23.34 10.20
N PRO A 250 9.87 -24.33 11.09
CA PRO A 250 10.21 -25.72 10.79
C PRO A 250 9.46 -26.26 9.55
N GLU A 251 10.16 -27.01 8.71
CA GLU A 251 9.63 -27.53 7.43
C GLU A 251 8.35 -28.36 7.63
N GLU A 252 8.25 -29.13 8.71
CA GLU A 252 7.03 -29.89 9.06
C GLU A 252 5.82 -28.98 9.26
N LYS A 253 6.01 -27.80 9.87
CA LYS A 253 4.93 -26.81 10.08
C LYS A 253 4.57 -26.11 8.77
N ILE A 254 5.54 -25.81 7.91
CA ILE A 254 5.30 -25.26 6.57
C ILE A 254 4.49 -26.27 5.73
N ALA A 255 4.92 -27.53 5.70
CA ALA A 255 4.22 -28.60 4.99
C ALA A 255 2.79 -28.79 5.50
N SER A 256 2.58 -28.78 6.82
CA SER A 256 1.25 -28.83 7.42
C SER A 256 0.38 -27.64 7.00
N ALA A 257 0.91 -26.42 7.04
CA ALA A 257 0.17 -25.22 6.65
C ALA A 257 -0.23 -25.24 5.17
N VAL A 258 0.67 -25.71 4.30
CA VAL A 258 0.40 -25.92 2.86
C VAL A 258 -0.69 -26.95 2.64
N GLN A 259 -0.65 -28.08 3.36
CA GLN A 259 -1.66 -29.12 3.23
C GLN A 259 -3.04 -28.63 3.69
N ASP A 260 -3.11 -27.90 4.80
CA ASP A 260 -4.34 -27.29 5.28
C ASP A 260 -4.91 -26.28 4.27
N GLU A 261 -4.03 -25.52 3.60
CA GLU A 261 -4.43 -24.56 2.58
C GLU A 261 -4.98 -25.24 1.33
N LEU A 262 -4.35 -26.31 0.85
CA LEU A 262 -4.86 -27.10 -0.27
C LEU A 262 -6.26 -27.67 0.04
N LEU A 263 -6.46 -28.21 1.25
CA LEU A 263 -7.77 -28.69 1.69
C LEU A 263 -8.81 -27.57 1.74
N TYR A 264 -8.43 -26.39 2.23
CA TYR A 264 -9.29 -25.22 2.27
C TYR A 264 -9.72 -24.77 0.86
N GLN A 265 -8.76 -24.69 -0.07
CA GLN A 265 -9.02 -24.32 -1.47
C GLN A 265 -9.97 -25.32 -2.14
N ASP A 266 -9.77 -26.63 -1.96
CA ASP A 266 -10.65 -27.66 -2.51
C ASP A 266 -12.09 -27.57 -1.97
N GLN A 267 -12.24 -27.27 -0.68
CA GLN A 267 -13.55 -27.06 -0.07
C GLN A 267 -14.23 -25.79 -0.60
N MET A 268 -13.48 -24.70 -0.77
CA MET A 268 -13.98 -23.45 -1.34
C MET A 268 -14.47 -23.67 -2.78
N LEU A 269 -13.67 -24.32 -3.63
CA LEU A 269 -14.00 -24.53 -5.04
C LEU A 269 -15.25 -25.41 -5.23
N LYS A 270 -15.52 -26.36 -4.33
CA LYS A 270 -16.75 -27.18 -4.35
C LYS A 270 -18.03 -26.35 -4.29
N LYS A 271 -18.01 -25.15 -3.69
CA LYS A 271 -19.15 -24.21 -3.67
C LYS A 271 -19.52 -23.68 -5.06
N PHE A 272 -18.62 -23.84 -6.03
CA PHE A 272 -18.74 -23.36 -7.41
C PHE A 272 -18.86 -24.50 -8.44
N SER A 273 -19.27 -25.70 -8.01
CA SER A 273 -19.52 -26.84 -8.91
C SER A 273 -20.51 -26.55 -10.04
N GLY A 274 -21.40 -25.56 -9.88
CA GLY A 274 -22.29 -25.08 -10.94
C GLY A 274 -21.59 -24.38 -12.11
N LEU A 275 -20.34 -23.94 -11.93
CA LEU A 275 -19.49 -23.38 -12.99
C LEU A 275 -18.70 -24.45 -13.75
N THR A 276 -18.61 -25.68 -13.24
CA THR A 276 -17.81 -26.74 -13.83
C THR A 276 -18.20 -27.00 -15.29
N LYS A 277 -17.20 -27.12 -16.19
CA LYS A 277 -17.37 -27.31 -17.64
C LYS A 277 -18.09 -26.19 -18.39
N LYS A 278 -18.34 -25.03 -17.76
CA LYS A 278 -18.86 -23.85 -18.47
C LYS A 278 -17.76 -23.22 -19.31
N THR A 279 -18.15 -22.62 -20.43
CA THR A 279 -17.28 -21.87 -21.33
C THR A 279 -17.50 -20.38 -21.11
N ILE A 280 -16.43 -19.63 -20.81
CA ILE A 280 -16.47 -18.20 -20.51
C ILE A 280 -15.48 -17.41 -21.38
N CYS A 281 -15.69 -16.09 -21.47
CA CYS A 281 -14.80 -15.13 -22.12
C CYS A 281 -14.29 -14.14 -21.08
N LEU A 282 -12.97 -14.11 -20.82
CA LEU A 282 -12.36 -13.29 -19.76
C LEU A 282 -12.24 -11.79 -20.11
N GLY A 283 -12.34 -11.44 -21.39
CA GLY A 283 -12.16 -10.06 -21.86
C GLY A 283 -10.71 -9.57 -21.74
N ALA A 284 -10.54 -8.24 -21.72
CA ALA A 284 -9.23 -7.60 -21.60
C ALA A 284 -8.71 -7.67 -20.16
N GLU A 285 -7.40 -7.88 -20.00
CA GLU A 285 -6.73 -7.89 -18.71
C GLU A 285 -6.65 -6.47 -18.13
N PRO A 286 -7.31 -6.17 -17.00
CA PRO A 286 -7.27 -4.83 -16.40
C PRO A 286 -5.97 -4.57 -15.64
N PHE A 287 -5.35 -5.63 -15.11
CA PHE A 287 -4.14 -5.57 -14.31
C PHE A 287 -3.32 -6.84 -14.50
N ALA A 288 -2.01 -6.68 -14.65
CA ALA A 288 -1.09 -7.76 -14.95
C ALA A 288 -1.22 -8.92 -13.94
N GLY A 289 -1.40 -10.14 -14.46
CA GLY A 289 -1.50 -11.36 -13.68
C GLY A 289 -2.93 -11.77 -13.30
N THR A 290 -3.92 -10.87 -13.42
CA THR A 290 -5.32 -11.21 -13.13
C THR A 290 -5.85 -12.31 -14.05
N SER A 291 -5.42 -12.33 -15.33
CA SER A 291 -5.82 -13.38 -16.28
C SER A 291 -5.17 -14.73 -15.95
N ALA A 292 -3.94 -14.73 -15.41
CA ALA A 292 -3.28 -15.95 -14.99
C ALA A 292 -3.99 -16.60 -13.79
N VAL A 293 -4.32 -15.79 -12.78
CA VAL A 293 -5.12 -16.24 -11.62
C VAL A 293 -6.51 -16.73 -12.03
N ALA A 294 -7.15 -16.04 -12.98
CA ALA A 294 -8.42 -16.46 -13.55
C ALA A 294 -8.33 -17.83 -14.23
N ARG A 295 -7.32 -18.05 -15.08
CA ARG A 295 -7.12 -19.32 -15.78
C ARG A 295 -6.79 -20.47 -14.83
N GLU A 296 -6.01 -20.21 -13.78
CA GLU A 296 -5.74 -21.18 -12.73
C GLU A 296 -7.06 -21.67 -12.07
N ALA A 297 -7.94 -20.74 -11.67
CA ALA A 297 -9.22 -21.10 -11.08
C ALA A 297 -10.12 -21.86 -12.05
N MET A 298 -10.10 -21.49 -13.34
CA MET A 298 -10.82 -22.18 -14.41
C MET A 298 -10.33 -23.62 -14.59
N GLU A 299 -9.01 -23.84 -14.61
CA GLU A 299 -8.42 -25.17 -14.74
C GLU A 299 -8.87 -26.08 -13.58
N ARG A 300 -8.81 -25.57 -12.34
CA ARG A 300 -9.26 -26.29 -11.14
C ARG A 300 -10.76 -26.65 -11.16
N LEU A 301 -11.57 -25.86 -11.86
CA LEU A 301 -13.01 -26.11 -12.06
C LEU A 301 -13.33 -26.81 -13.39
N SER A 302 -12.31 -27.19 -14.18
CA SER A 302 -12.46 -27.76 -15.52
C SER A 302 -13.34 -26.91 -16.45
N MET A 303 -13.19 -25.58 -16.38
CA MET A 303 -13.86 -24.62 -17.25
C MET A 303 -13.09 -24.43 -18.57
N GLN A 304 -13.72 -23.80 -19.56
CA GLN A 304 -13.09 -23.50 -20.86
C GLN A 304 -13.12 -21.99 -21.15
N GLU A 305 -12.06 -21.49 -21.79
CA GLU A 305 -11.98 -20.13 -22.32
C GLU A 305 -12.33 -20.15 -23.82
N SER A 306 -13.26 -19.30 -24.25
CA SER A 306 -13.59 -19.10 -25.67
C SER A 306 -14.17 -17.72 -25.90
N GLU A 307 -13.91 -17.13 -27.07
CA GLU A 307 -14.50 -15.83 -27.48
C GLU A 307 -16.04 -15.89 -27.57
N SER A 308 -16.60 -17.06 -27.84
CA SER A 308 -18.06 -17.29 -27.86
C SER A 308 -18.64 -17.70 -26.50
N GLY A 309 -17.80 -17.77 -25.46
CA GLY A 309 -18.21 -18.09 -24.09
C GLY A 309 -19.00 -16.97 -23.42
N PHE A 310 -19.60 -17.26 -22.26
CA PHE A 310 -20.29 -16.24 -21.47
C PHE A 310 -19.31 -15.16 -21.01
N PRO A 311 -19.58 -13.87 -21.29
CA PRO A 311 -18.67 -12.80 -20.92
C PRO A 311 -18.64 -12.64 -19.40
N VAL A 312 -17.45 -12.70 -18.82
CA VAL A 312 -17.22 -12.40 -17.40
C VAL A 312 -16.25 -11.23 -17.27
N LYS A 313 -16.29 -10.55 -16.13
CA LYS A 313 -15.36 -9.47 -15.82
C LYS A 313 -14.24 -9.98 -14.93
N LEU A 314 -13.01 -9.67 -15.31
CA LEU A 314 -11.86 -9.79 -14.42
C LEU A 314 -11.90 -8.69 -13.34
N PRO A 315 -11.48 -9.01 -12.10
CA PRO A 315 -11.31 -8.00 -11.07
C PRO A 315 -10.19 -7.03 -11.47
N PHE A 316 -10.33 -5.75 -11.09
CA PHE A 316 -9.35 -4.73 -11.42
C PHE A 316 -8.01 -4.97 -10.72
N TYR A 317 -8.01 -5.44 -9.47
CA TYR A 317 -6.79 -5.81 -8.75
C TYR A 317 -6.57 -7.31 -8.77
N LEU A 318 -5.31 -7.72 -8.60
CA LEU A 318 -4.93 -9.13 -8.47
C LEU A 318 -5.69 -9.78 -7.29
N PRO A 319 -6.43 -10.89 -7.50
CA PRO A 319 -7.12 -11.58 -6.41
C PRO A 319 -6.12 -12.08 -5.36
N VAL A 320 -6.25 -11.58 -4.13
CA VAL A 320 -5.39 -11.98 -3.02
C VAL A 320 -5.90 -13.28 -2.43
N GLY A 321 -5.06 -14.31 -2.55
CA GLY A 321 -5.28 -15.64 -2.05
C GLY A 321 -6.57 -16.32 -2.50
N ALA A 322 -7.00 -17.32 -1.72
CA ALA A 322 -8.20 -18.09 -2.00
C ALA A 322 -9.47 -17.25 -1.82
N ALA A 323 -9.47 -16.30 -0.88
CA ALA A 323 -10.60 -15.39 -0.66
C ALA A 323 -10.87 -14.47 -1.87
N GLY A 324 -9.82 -13.90 -2.48
CA GLY A 324 -9.93 -13.11 -3.70
C GLY A 324 -10.49 -13.93 -4.87
N VAL A 325 -10.00 -15.16 -5.03
CA VAL A 325 -10.49 -16.10 -6.05
C VAL A 325 -11.96 -16.46 -5.80
N GLU A 326 -12.35 -16.75 -4.56
CA GLU A 326 -13.74 -17.04 -4.19
C GLU A 326 -14.69 -15.90 -4.59
N LYS A 327 -14.28 -14.65 -4.33
CA LYS A 327 -15.07 -13.47 -4.70
C LYS A 327 -15.21 -13.33 -6.22
N MET A 328 -14.13 -13.52 -6.96
CA MET A 328 -14.15 -13.51 -8.43
C MET A 328 -15.13 -14.56 -8.97
N LEU A 329 -15.04 -15.80 -8.50
CA LEU A 329 -15.93 -16.89 -8.91
C LEU A 329 -17.39 -16.63 -8.54
N TYR A 330 -17.66 -15.96 -7.42
CA TYR A 330 -19.01 -15.55 -7.04
C TYR A 330 -19.62 -14.56 -8.06
N LEU A 331 -18.85 -13.57 -8.50
CA LEU A 331 -19.28 -12.62 -9.52
C LEU A 331 -19.55 -13.32 -10.86
N TRP A 332 -18.69 -14.27 -11.24
CA TRP A 332 -18.87 -15.05 -12.46
C TRP A 332 -20.10 -15.95 -12.41
N ARG A 333 -20.33 -16.65 -11.29
CA ARG A 333 -21.54 -17.45 -11.09
C ARG A 333 -22.80 -16.61 -11.23
N ARG A 334 -22.80 -15.39 -10.68
CA ARG A 334 -23.92 -14.46 -10.81
C ARG A 334 -24.11 -14.01 -12.27
N ALA A 335 -23.03 -13.75 -13.00
CA ALA A 335 -23.10 -13.40 -14.42
C ALA A 335 -23.65 -14.55 -15.27
N VAL A 336 -23.15 -15.77 -15.07
CA VAL A 336 -23.57 -16.97 -15.82
C VAL A 336 -25.00 -17.40 -15.49
N ASN A 337 -25.47 -17.20 -14.26
CA ASN A 337 -26.83 -17.59 -13.87
C ASN A 337 -27.91 -16.55 -14.28
N ASN A 338 -27.52 -15.30 -14.50
CA ASN A 338 -28.44 -14.21 -14.83
C ASN A 338 -28.41 -13.80 -16.32
N GLY A 339 -27.50 -14.38 -17.12
CA GLY A 339 -27.39 -14.18 -18.56
C GLY A 339 -27.88 -15.39 -19.32
#